data_AF-A0A3A0B9E7-F1
#
_entry.id   AF-A0A3A0B9E7-F1
#
_cell.length_a   1.000
_cell.length_b   1.000
_cell.length_c   1.000
_cell.angle_alpha   90.00
_cell.angle_beta   90.00
_cell.angle_gamma   90.00
#
_symmetry.space_group_name_H-M   'P 1'
#
loop_
_entity.id
_entity.type
_entity.pdbx_description
1 polymer ?
#
loop_
_entity_poly.entity_id
_entity_poly.type
_entity_poly.pdbx_seq_one_letter_code
_entity_poly.pdbx_strand_id
1 'polypeptide(L)'
;GITGISLPKEITPGMQWQYSLAMQGVTAMPGDQNAQSTGTFSFTMQEMGKETVSVPAGAFEAVKFQATSLMQITANFQGLQVPVTMNGTSIVWYAPGVGYIKSIENSDFGGAPYTSTTELQSYSIP
;
A
#
# COMPACT_ATOMS: atom_id res chain seq x y z
N GLY A 1 6.41 6.43 -12.48
CA GLY A 1 7.82 6.46 -12.04
C GLY A 1 7.90 6.11 -10.57
N ILE A 2 9.00 5.56 -10.07
CA ILE A 2 9.15 5.17 -8.65
C ILE A 2 10.27 6.00 -8.03
N THR A 3 10.06 6.50 -6.82
CA THR A 3 11.07 7.19 -6.02
C THR A 3 11.14 6.55 -4.64
N GLY A 4 12.34 6.25 -4.13
CA GLY A 4 12.54 5.61 -2.83
C GLY A 4 12.70 4.09 -2.91
N ILE A 5 12.62 3.42 -1.76
CA ILE A 5 12.84 1.97 -1.59
C ILE A 5 11.55 1.35 -1.07
N SER A 6 10.99 0.37 -1.78
CA SER A 6 9.74 -0.30 -1.34
C SER A 6 9.97 -1.16 -0.10
N LEU A 7 11.03 -1.99 -0.12
CA LEU A 7 11.47 -2.81 1.01
C LEU A 7 13.01 -2.74 1.14
N PRO A 8 13.56 -2.18 2.23
CA PRO A 8 14.99 -2.17 2.49
C PRO A 8 15.57 -3.59 2.59
N LYS A 9 16.80 -3.77 2.10
CA LYS A 9 17.53 -5.04 2.20
C LYS A 9 17.81 -5.41 3.66
N GLU A 10 18.12 -4.41 4.47
CA GLU A 10 18.37 -4.55 5.89
C GLU A 10 17.33 -3.73 6.64
N ILE A 11 16.65 -4.38 7.59
CA ILE A 11 15.63 -3.77 8.43
C ILE A 11 16.16 -3.75 9.86
N THR A 12 16.33 -2.55 10.40
CA THR A 12 16.74 -2.35 11.79
C THR A 12 15.52 -2.01 12.66
N PRO A 13 15.54 -2.35 13.96
CA PRO A 13 14.45 -2.01 14.87
C PRO A 13 14.14 -0.51 14.86
N GLY A 14 12.86 -0.15 14.71
CA GLY A 14 12.39 1.23 14.64
C GLY A 14 12.72 1.97 13.34
N MET A 15 13.25 1.29 12.33
CA MET A 15 13.53 1.89 11.02
C MET A 15 12.25 2.46 10.40
N GLN A 16 12.38 3.64 9.80
CA GLN A 16 11.32 4.28 9.03
C GLN A 16 11.84 4.66 7.65
N TRP A 17 11.03 4.43 6.62
CA TRP A 17 11.35 4.86 5.26
C TRP A 17 10.09 5.24 4.49
N GLN A 18 10.29 5.94 3.37
CA GLN A 18 9.22 6.31 2.47
C GLN A 18 9.55 5.85 1.04
N TYR A 19 8.52 5.45 0.31
CA TYR A 19 8.57 5.32 -1.15
C TYR A 19 7.33 5.92 -1.79
N SER A 20 7.46 6.37 -3.03
CA SER A 20 6.40 7.03 -3.77
C SER A 20 6.35 6.55 -5.22
N LEU A 21 5.14 6.47 -5.75
CA LEU A 21 4.82 6.06 -7.10
C LEU A 21 4.14 7.23 -7.81
N ALA A 22 4.70 7.70 -8.91
CA ALA A 22 4.00 8.58 -9.85
C ALA A 22 3.06 7.73 -10.73
N MET A 23 1.78 8.07 -10.69
CA MET A 23 0.68 7.40 -11.36
C MET A 23 0.14 8.23 -12.52
N GLN A 24 -0.29 7.55 -13.58
CA GLN A 24 -1.06 8.14 -14.68
C GLN A 24 -2.12 7.11 -15.10
N GLY A 25 -3.35 7.57 -15.34
CA GLY A 25 -4.46 6.68 -15.67
C GLY A 25 -5.75 7.43 -15.92
N VAL A 26 -6.87 6.74 -15.67
CA VAL A 26 -8.20 7.30 -15.76
C VAL A 26 -8.93 7.18 -14.42
N THR A 27 -9.61 8.24 -14.03
CA THR A 27 -10.46 8.28 -12.84
C THR A 27 -11.92 8.29 -13.28
N ALA A 28 -12.74 7.40 -12.70
CA ALA A 28 -14.18 7.40 -12.92
C ALA A 28 -14.80 8.67 -12.32
N MET A 29 -15.65 9.34 -13.10
CA MET A 29 -16.33 10.58 -12.76
C MET A 29 -17.84 10.38 -12.85
N PRO A 30 -18.66 11.23 -12.20
CA PRO A 30 -20.11 11.14 -12.25
C PRO A 30 -20.65 11.08 -13.69
N GLY A 31 -21.69 10.25 -13.91
CA GLY A 31 -22.32 10.08 -15.21
C GLY A 31 -21.59 9.13 -16.17
N ASP A 32 -20.92 8.11 -15.62
CA ASP A 32 -20.16 7.08 -16.36
C ASP A 32 -19.06 7.63 -17.28
N GLN A 33 -18.53 8.80 -16.92
CA GLN A 33 -17.43 9.43 -17.66
C GLN A 33 -16.08 9.08 -17.03
N ASN A 34 -15.03 9.06 -17.85
CA ASN A 34 -13.66 8.86 -17.40
C ASN A 34 -12.85 10.13 -17.66
N ALA A 35 -12.09 10.57 -16.66
CA ALA A 35 -11.18 11.71 -16.77
C ALA A 35 -9.72 11.20 -16.77
N GLN A 36 -8.90 11.77 -17.66
CA GLN A 36 -7.45 11.57 -17.60
C GLN A 36 -6.94 12.11 -16.27
N SER A 37 -6.10 11.33 -15.59
CA SER A 37 -5.61 11.66 -14.27
C SER A 37 -4.13 11.34 -14.10
N THR A 38 -3.48 12.18 -13.30
CA THR A 38 -2.09 11.98 -12.87
C THR A 38 -2.02 12.16 -11.37
N GLY A 39 -1.06 11.52 -10.72
CA GLY A 39 -0.97 11.61 -9.28
C GLY A 39 0.28 10.99 -8.70
N THR A 40 0.35 11.03 -7.38
CA THR A 40 1.36 10.37 -6.57
C THR A 40 0.68 9.45 -5.57
N PHE A 41 1.33 8.33 -5.29
CA PHE A 41 0.95 7.43 -4.21
C PHE A 41 2.17 7.13 -3.36
N SER A 42 2.14 7.62 -2.13
CA SER A 42 3.27 7.58 -1.21
C SER A 42 2.95 6.71 -0.02
N PHE A 43 3.93 5.94 0.42
CA PHE A 43 3.85 5.09 1.60
C PHE A 43 4.95 5.43 2.56
N THR A 44 4.60 5.67 3.82
CA THR A 44 5.54 5.77 4.92
C THR A 44 5.46 4.49 5.73
N MET A 45 6.56 3.75 5.77
CA MET A 45 6.68 2.46 6.43
C MET A 45 7.45 2.63 7.75
N GLN A 46 6.97 2.01 8.82
CA GLN A 46 7.60 1.98 10.13
C GLN A 46 7.72 0.54 10.62
N GLU A 47 8.92 0.12 11.02
CA GLU A 47 9.17 -1.17 11.66
C GLU A 47 8.56 -1.22 13.07
N MET A 48 7.87 -2.31 13.39
CA MET A 48 7.07 -2.48 14.62
C MET A 48 7.47 -3.70 15.44
N GLY A 49 8.58 -4.36 15.12
CA GLY A 49 9.05 -5.59 15.73
C GLY A 49 8.77 -6.83 14.88
N LYS A 50 9.10 -7.99 15.47
CA LYS A 50 8.89 -9.31 14.87
C LYS A 50 7.84 -10.10 15.61
N GLU A 51 7.05 -10.88 14.89
CA GLU A 51 6.12 -11.84 15.48
C GLU A 51 5.94 -13.07 14.58
N THR A 52 5.47 -14.18 15.16
CA THR A 52 5.09 -15.36 14.37
C THR A 52 3.68 -15.16 13.84
N VAL A 53 3.51 -15.24 12.52
CA VAL A 53 2.22 -15.10 11.84
C VAL A 53 1.86 -16.40 11.14
N SER A 54 0.64 -16.87 11.36
CA SER A 54 0.07 -18.02 10.64
C SER A 54 -0.84 -17.54 9.52
N VAL A 55 -0.65 -18.10 8.33
CA VAL A 55 -1.45 -17.92 7.11
C VAL A 55 -1.66 -19.31 6.47
N PRO A 56 -2.52 -19.45 5.43
CA PRO A 56 -2.74 -20.76 4.81
C PRO A 56 -1.47 -21.43 4.27
N ALA A 57 -0.48 -20.66 3.82
CA ALA A 57 0.82 -21.18 3.38
C ALA A 57 1.73 -21.70 4.51
N GLY A 58 1.39 -21.48 5.79
CA GLY A 58 2.18 -21.91 6.95
C GLY A 58 2.33 -20.84 8.03
N ALA A 59 3.21 -21.11 8.99
CA ALA A 59 3.59 -20.17 10.04
C ALA A 59 5.01 -19.64 9.82
N PHE A 60 5.20 -18.33 9.95
CA PHE A 60 6.45 -17.65 9.64
C PHE A 60 6.84 -16.68 10.75
N GLU A 61 8.13 -16.62 11.09
CA GLU A 61 8.67 -15.46 11.81
C GLU A 61 8.76 -14.28 10.83
N ALA A 62 8.01 -13.22 11.11
CA ALA A 62 7.86 -12.09 10.19
C ALA A 62 8.15 -10.76 10.88
N VAL A 63 8.69 -9.82 10.12
CA VAL A 63 8.79 -8.42 10.54
C VAL A 63 7.46 -7.74 10.26
N LYS A 64 6.94 -7.04 11.27
CA LYS A 64 5.71 -6.27 11.21
C LYS A 64 6.03 -4.82 10.87
N PHE A 65 5.29 -4.25 9.94
CA PHE A 65 5.36 -2.84 9.59
C PHE A 65 4.00 -2.18 9.73
N GLN A 66 3.99 -0.95 10.20
CA GLN A 66 2.88 -0.04 9.99
C GLN A 66 3.17 0.78 8.73
N ALA A 67 2.23 0.79 7.80
CA ALA A 67 2.28 1.61 6.60
C ALA A 67 1.18 2.67 6.64
N THR A 68 1.54 3.93 6.42
CA THR A 68 0.57 4.99 6.14
C THR A 68 0.68 5.38 4.67
N SER A 69 -0.45 5.38 3.97
CA SER A 69 -0.50 5.66 2.54
C SER A 69 -1.21 6.98 2.27
N LEU A 70 -0.66 7.77 1.35
CA LEU A 70 -1.24 9.03 0.88
C LEU A 70 -1.27 9.00 -0.65
N MET A 71 -2.48 9.04 -1.21
CA MET A 71 -2.70 9.15 -2.64
C MET A 71 -3.21 10.55 -2.97
N GLN A 72 -2.59 11.20 -3.95
CA GLN A 72 -2.97 12.53 -4.43
C GLN A 72 -3.09 12.45 -5.94
N ILE A 73 -4.31 12.58 -6.45
CA ILE A 73 -4.64 12.48 -7.88
C ILE A 73 -5.25 13.80 -8.33
N THR A 74 -4.89 14.26 -9.52
CA THR A 74 -5.55 15.35 -10.23
C THR A 74 -6.19 14.78 -11.48
N ALA A 75 -7.51 14.83 -11.56
CA ALA A 75 -8.28 14.45 -12.74
C ALA A 75 -8.65 15.68 -13.58
N ASN A 76 -8.55 15.60 -14.90
CA ASN A 76 -9.03 16.63 -15.82
C ASN A 76 -10.41 16.23 -16.36
N PHE A 77 -11.45 16.89 -15.86
CA PHE A 77 -12.84 16.62 -16.20
C PHE A 77 -13.49 17.85 -16.82
N GLN A 78 -13.87 17.76 -18.10
CA GLN A 78 -14.50 18.85 -18.85
C GLN A 78 -13.72 20.18 -18.79
N GLY A 79 -12.38 20.12 -18.77
CA GLY A 79 -11.50 21.29 -18.69
C GLY A 79 -11.26 21.81 -17.28
N LEU A 80 -11.86 21.20 -16.25
CA LEU A 80 -11.62 21.51 -14.84
C LEU A 80 -10.68 20.49 -14.21
N GLN A 81 -9.74 20.96 -13.39
CA GLN A 81 -8.89 20.09 -12.57
C GLN A 81 -9.61 19.76 -11.26
N VAL A 82 -9.84 18.48 -11.02
CA VAL A 82 -10.50 17.95 -9.81
C VAL A 82 -9.45 17.20 -8.99
N PRO A 83 -9.01 17.75 -7.83
CA PRO A 83 -8.11 17.05 -6.94
C PRO A 83 -8.86 15.99 -6.12
N VAL A 84 -8.25 14.83 -5.96
CA VAL A 84 -8.70 13.72 -5.13
C VAL A 84 -7.56 13.32 -4.20
N THR A 85 -7.80 13.36 -2.90
CA THR A 85 -6.81 12.95 -1.88
C THR A 85 -7.39 11.81 -1.08
N MET A 86 -6.58 10.79 -0.83
CA MET A 86 -6.97 9.61 -0.08
C MET A 86 -5.86 9.21 0.88
N ASN A 87 -6.24 8.80 2.09
CA ASN A 87 -5.32 8.32 3.10
C ASN A 87 -5.74 6.93 3.56
N GLY A 88 -4.75 6.10 3.85
CA GLY A 88 -4.97 4.75 4.35
C GLY A 88 -3.93 4.38 5.39
N THR A 89 -4.26 3.38 6.19
CA THR A 89 -3.31 2.76 7.13
C THR A 89 -3.37 1.26 6.96
N SER A 90 -2.22 0.61 6.99
CA SER A 90 -2.17 -0.85 6.99
C SER A 90 -1.08 -1.37 7.91
N ILE A 91 -1.27 -2.60 8.36
CA ILE A 91 -0.23 -3.41 8.97
C ILE A 91 0.18 -4.45 7.95
N VAL A 92 1.48 -4.60 7.73
CA VAL A 92 2.04 -5.51 6.72
C VAL A 92 3.10 -6.39 7.37
N TRP A 93 3.14 -7.66 6.96
CA TRP A 93 4.11 -8.62 7.44
C TRP A 93 4.96 -9.16 6.30
N TYR A 94 6.28 -9.16 6.52
CA TYR A 94 7.24 -9.77 5.62
C TYR A 94 8.05 -10.84 6.34
N ALA A 95 8.09 -12.05 5.78
CA ALA A 95 8.94 -13.12 6.27
C ALA A 95 10.25 -13.20 5.46
N PRO A 96 11.42 -13.32 6.11
CA PRO A 96 12.70 -13.52 5.42
C PRO A 96 12.65 -14.73 4.47
N GLY A 97 13.16 -14.58 3.25
CA GLY A 97 13.17 -15.63 2.23
C GLY A 97 11.83 -15.91 1.54
N VAL A 98 10.71 -15.35 2.03
CA VAL A 98 9.37 -15.50 1.44
C VAL A 98 8.85 -14.18 0.88
N GLY A 99 9.06 -13.07 1.61
CA GLY A 99 8.55 -11.75 1.25
C GLY A 99 7.22 -11.43 1.93
N TYR A 100 6.32 -10.77 1.21
CA TYR A 100 5.02 -10.33 1.72
C TYR A 100 4.13 -11.54 2.04
N ILE A 101 3.72 -11.69 3.31
CA ILE A 101 2.90 -12.84 3.74
C ILE A 101 1.48 -12.46 4.18
N LYS A 102 1.29 -11.24 4.66
CA LYS A 102 0.00 -10.77 5.16
C LYS A 102 -0.08 -9.25 5.14
N SER A 103 -1.27 -8.70 4.94
CA SER A 103 -1.59 -7.34 5.38
C SER A 103 -3.02 -7.23 5.89
N ILE A 104 -3.23 -6.24 6.75
CA ILE A 104 -4.55 -5.77 7.15
C ILE A 104 -4.57 -4.28 6.82
N GLU A 105 -5.47 -3.88 5.93
CA GLU A 105 -5.65 -2.49 5.51
C GLU A 105 -6.94 -1.94 6.10
N ASN A 106 -6.87 -0.75 6.68
CA ASN A 106 -8.01 0.06 7.05
C ASN A 106 -7.91 1.38 6.30
N SER A 107 -8.88 1.61 5.43
CA SER A 107 -8.89 2.78 4.56
C SER A 107 -10.33 3.22 4.33
N ASP A 108 -10.48 4.44 3.86
CA ASP A 108 -11.75 5.03 3.49
C ASP A 108 -11.66 5.46 2.03
N PHE A 109 -12.33 4.70 1.16
CA PHE A 109 -12.45 5.06 -0.24
C PHE A 109 -13.80 5.73 -0.48
N GLY A 110 -13.82 7.07 -0.56
CA GLY A 110 -15.02 7.82 -0.94
C GLY A 110 -16.06 8.00 0.17
N GLY A 111 -15.66 7.97 1.45
CA GLY A 111 -16.52 8.17 2.61
C GLY A 111 -17.12 6.88 3.19
N ALA A 112 -16.65 5.71 2.73
CA ALA A 112 -17.03 4.39 3.23
C ALA A 112 -15.78 3.68 3.76
N PRO A 113 -15.65 3.49 5.09
CA PRO A 113 -14.54 2.75 5.65
C PRO A 113 -14.64 1.28 5.26
N TYR A 114 -13.50 0.69 4.89
CA TYR A 114 -13.36 -0.73 4.65
C TYR A 114 -12.14 -1.29 5.37
N THR A 115 -12.24 -2.57 5.72
CA THR A 115 -11.10 -3.36 6.17
C THR A 115 -10.87 -4.47 5.15
N SER A 116 -9.64 -4.60 4.67
CA SER A 116 -9.21 -5.68 3.79
C SER A 116 -8.12 -6.50 4.46
N THR A 117 -8.18 -7.82 4.33
CA THR A 117 -7.11 -8.72 4.77
C THR A 117 -6.63 -9.52 3.57
N THR A 118 -5.32 -9.50 3.36
CA THR A 118 -4.64 -10.28 2.32
C THR A 118 -3.70 -11.26 3.00
N GLU A 119 -3.71 -12.52 2.60
CA GLU A 119 -2.89 -13.59 3.18
C GLU A 119 -2.27 -14.47 2.09
N LEU A 120 -1.01 -14.86 2.30
CA LEU A 120 -0.30 -15.79 1.43
C LEU A 120 -0.94 -17.18 1.49
N GLN A 121 -1.42 -17.63 0.33
CA GLN A 121 -2.08 -18.93 0.18
C GLN A 121 -1.10 -20.06 -0.11
N SER A 122 -0.11 -19.80 -0.97
CA SER A 122 0.93 -20.76 -1.37
C SER A 122 2.12 -20.03 -1.97
N TYR A 123 3.31 -20.64 -1.95
CA TYR A 123 4.51 -20.13 -2.63
C TYR A 123 5.42 -21.29 -3.05
N SER A 124 6.34 -21.02 -3.97
CA SER A 124 7.42 -21.93 -4.35
C SER A 124 8.69 -21.13 -4.51
N ILE A 125 9.78 -21.58 -3.87
CA ILE A 125 11.12 -21.02 -4.08
C ILE A 125 11.82 -21.94 -5.09
N PRO A 126 12.41 -21.40 -6.18
CA PRO A 126 13.18 -22.17 -7.14
C PRO A 126 14.38 -22.93 -6.54
#